data_AF-A0A182UAG3-F1
#
_entry.id   AF-A0A182UAG3-F1
#
_cell.length_a   1.000
_cell.length_b   1.000
_cell.length_c   1.000
_cell.angle_alpha   90.00
_cell.angle_beta   90.00
_cell.angle_gamma   90.00
#
_symmetry.space_group_name_H-M   'P 1'
#
loop_
_entity.id
_entity.type
_entity.pdbx_description
1 polymer ?
#
loop_
_entity_poly.entity_id
_entity_poly.type
_entity_poly.pdbx_seq_one_letter_code
_entity_poly.pdbx_strand_id
1 'polypeptide(L)'
;MARHNEILTQFQEATPEFDYSNKVHTNLLCMVLIKVADISNEARPMDVAEPWVDRLLQEFFAQSAAEKSEGLPVTPFMDPDKVSKPGSQVRFIGLVLLPLFEALGELLPELTDLIITPVRVALDYYRRLNDAANKTRRSIAEAEAASSESGGSPQLPRSQSGISVKSRRSIPSQKSASRTSVDEPILIAAELHDLPEGSESGDSETATEVDVSGGAVVPSLCAPLHGSAELDSPGASSSVAIY
;
A
#
# COMPACT_ATOMS: atom_id res chain seq x y z
N MET A 1 -1.91 8.84 9.05
CA MET A 1 -2.34 8.77 7.63
C MET A 1 -3.64 9.50 7.30
N ALA A 2 -4.62 9.61 8.20
CA ALA A 2 -5.90 10.30 7.93
C ALA A 2 -5.78 11.74 7.38
N ARG A 3 -4.82 12.52 7.90
CA ARG A 3 -4.54 13.90 7.47
C ARG A 3 -3.45 14.00 6.38
N HIS A 4 -3.14 12.91 5.68
CA HIS A 4 -2.03 12.89 4.71
C HIS A 4 -2.22 13.94 3.61
N ASN A 5 -3.38 13.93 2.95
CA ASN A 5 -3.66 14.84 1.83
C ASN A 5 -3.74 16.30 2.30
N GLU A 6 -4.37 16.55 3.45
CA GLU A 6 -4.45 17.90 4.03
C GLU A 6 -3.05 18.51 4.22
N ILE A 7 -2.14 17.78 4.86
CA ILE A 7 -0.77 18.25 5.11
C ILE A 7 0.02 18.39 3.80
N LEU A 8 -0.13 17.45 2.87
CA LEU A 8 0.54 17.50 1.56
C LEU A 8 0.10 18.73 0.76
N THR A 9 -1.21 18.98 0.65
CA THR A 9 -1.75 20.13 -0.08
C THR A 9 -1.28 21.44 0.53
N GLN A 10 -1.36 21.59 1.86
CA GLN A 10 -0.85 22.78 2.55
C GLN A 10 0.63 23.01 2.24
N PHE A 11 1.44 21.95 2.22
CA PHE A 11 2.88 22.07 1.96
C PHE A 11 3.18 22.46 0.51
N GLN A 12 2.48 21.87 -0.45
CA GLN A 12 2.59 22.23 -1.87
C GLN A 12 2.18 23.69 -2.10
N GLU A 13 1.12 24.17 -1.45
CA GLU A 13 0.70 25.58 -1.53
C GLU A 13 1.74 26.54 -0.96
N ALA A 14 2.41 26.16 0.14
CA ALA A 14 3.44 27.00 0.77
C ALA A 14 4.81 26.95 0.06
N THR A 15 5.07 25.95 -0.78
CA THR A 15 6.40 25.70 -1.37
C THR A 15 6.90 26.83 -2.29
N PRO A 16 6.09 27.43 -3.20
CA PRO A 16 6.55 28.48 -4.12
C PRO A 16 7.06 29.76 -3.44
N GLU A 17 6.57 30.04 -2.23
CA GLU A 17 6.92 31.21 -1.42
C GLU A 17 7.49 30.81 -0.05
N PHE A 18 8.15 29.64 0.01
CA PHE A 18 8.65 29.08 1.25
C PHE A 18 9.64 30.03 1.93
N ASP A 19 9.50 30.17 3.24
CA ASP A 19 10.27 31.09 4.07
C ASP A 19 10.72 30.38 5.33
N TYR A 20 12.03 30.16 5.44
CA TYR A 20 12.67 29.48 6.57
C TYR A 20 12.60 30.27 7.89
N SER A 21 12.27 31.57 7.85
CA SER A 21 12.03 32.37 9.05
C SER A 21 10.59 32.29 9.54
N ASN A 22 9.66 31.85 8.67
CA ASN A 22 8.26 31.68 9.01
C ASN A 22 8.04 30.36 9.78
N LYS A 23 7.52 30.48 11.01
CA LYS A 23 7.24 29.33 11.89
C LYS A 23 6.19 28.38 11.31
N VAL A 24 5.23 28.87 10.54
CA VAL A 24 4.21 28.03 9.91
C VAL A 24 4.83 27.17 8.82
N HIS A 25 5.66 27.77 7.96
CA HIS A 25 6.36 27.06 6.88
C HIS A 25 7.33 26.00 7.44
N THR A 26 8.12 26.37 8.45
CA THR A 26 9.06 25.44 9.10
C THR A 26 8.36 24.32 9.85
N ASN A 27 7.25 24.58 10.56
CA ASN A 27 6.45 23.52 11.19
C ASN A 27 5.87 22.55 10.13
N LEU A 28 5.40 23.07 9.00
CA LEU A 28 4.87 22.26 7.91
C LEU A 28 5.95 21.39 7.26
N LEU A 29 7.15 21.94 7.05
CA LEU A 29 8.32 21.16 6.63
C LEU A 29 8.64 20.04 7.62
N CYS A 30 8.65 20.30 8.93
CA CYS A 30 8.86 19.27 9.95
C CYS A 30 7.79 18.16 9.88
N MET A 31 6.52 18.52 9.68
CA MET A 31 5.43 17.55 9.50
C MET A 31 5.64 16.69 8.25
N VAL A 32 6.09 17.28 7.14
CA VAL A 32 6.40 16.53 5.91
C VAL A 32 7.61 15.63 6.10
N LEU A 33 8.70 16.13 6.70
CA LEU A 33 9.92 15.34 6.95
C LEU A 33 9.63 14.10 7.80
N ILE A 34 8.87 14.24 8.89
CA ILE A 34 8.52 13.08 9.73
C ILE A 34 7.61 12.10 9.00
N LYS A 35 6.68 12.58 8.16
CA LYS A 35 5.84 11.73 7.32
C LYS A 35 6.68 10.98 6.29
N VAL A 36 7.61 11.65 5.61
CA VAL A 36 8.53 11.01 4.66
C VAL A 36 9.32 9.91 5.35
N ALA A 37 9.86 10.18 6.55
CA ALA A 37 10.59 9.19 7.33
C ALA A 37 9.73 7.97 7.71
N ASP A 38 8.49 8.19 8.18
CA ASP A 38 7.54 7.17 8.63
C ASP A 38 7.21 6.13 7.55
N ILE A 39 7.07 6.56 6.29
CA ILE A 39 6.72 5.68 5.16
C ILE A 39 7.90 5.45 4.18
N SER A 40 9.14 5.66 4.62
CA SER A 40 10.34 5.67 3.76
C SER A 40 10.86 4.31 3.29
N ASN A 41 10.20 3.19 3.63
CA ASN A 41 10.75 1.85 3.35
C ASN A 41 11.11 1.64 1.87
N GLU A 42 10.24 2.07 0.96
CA GLU A 42 10.41 1.91 -0.50
C GLU A 42 11.46 2.84 -1.12
N ALA A 43 12.06 3.74 -0.33
CA ALA A 43 13.22 4.52 -0.76
C ALA A 43 14.55 3.79 -0.53
N ARG A 44 14.53 2.66 0.20
CA ARG A 44 15.71 1.86 0.49
C ARG A 44 16.00 0.87 -0.65
N PRO A 45 17.21 0.31 -0.73
CA PRO A 45 17.50 -0.81 -1.62
C PRO A 45 16.47 -1.94 -1.48
N MET A 46 16.11 -2.59 -2.60
CA MET A 46 15.00 -3.55 -2.67
C MET A 46 15.13 -4.73 -1.70
N ASP A 47 16.35 -5.21 -1.48
CA ASP A 47 16.67 -6.28 -0.53
C ASP A 47 16.39 -5.89 0.94
N VAL A 48 16.41 -4.59 1.24
CA VAL A 48 16.04 -4.03 2.53
C VAL A 48 14.54 -3.70 2.60
N ALA A 49 13.96 -3.16 1.53
CA ALA A 49 12.58 -2.70 1.49
C ALA A 49 11.57 -3.86 1.44
N GLU A 50 11.82 -4.86 0.60
CA GLU A 50 10.86 -5.93 0.30
C GLU A 50 10.38 -6.73 1.53
N PRO A 51 11.24 -7.09 2.52
CA PRO A 51 10.79 -7.78 3.73
C PRO A 51 9.79 -6.97 4.57
N TRP A 52 9.82 -5.64 4.51
CA TRP A 52 8.85 -4.80 5.25
C TRP A 52 7.46 -4.89 4.66
N VAL A 53 7.34 -5.09 3.35
CA VAL A 53 6.04 -5.27 2.70
C VAL A 53 5.38 -6.56 3.19
N ASP A 54 6.15 -7.64 3.34
CA ASP A 54 5.61 -8.91 3.85
C ASP A 54 5.15 -8.78 5.31
N ARG A 55 5.92 -8.07 6.15
CA ARG A 55 5.54 -7.77 7.54
C ARG A 55 4.26 -6.93 7.62
N LEU A 56 4.17 -5.90 6.78
CA LEU A 56 2.99 -5.02 6.73
C LEU A 56 1.73 -5.81 6.33
N LEU A 57 1.82 -6.63 5.27
CA LEU A 57 0.69 -7.44 4.83
C LEU A 57 0.32 -8.49 5.88
N GLN A 58 1.29 -9.10 6.56
CA GLN A 58 1.03 -10.01 7.66
C GLN A 58 0.20 -9.34 8.77
N GLU A 59 0.55 -8.11 9.16
CA GLU A 59 -0.17 -7.33 10.17
C GLU A 59 -1.60 -7.00 9.69
N PHE A 60 -1.75 -6.51 8.46
CA PHE A 60 -3.06 -6.19 7.88
C PHE A 60 -3.97 -7.41 7.80
N PHE A 61 -3.42 -8.56 7.41
CA PHE A 61 -4.19 -9.80 7.31
C PHE A 61 -4.61 -10.29 8.70
N ALA A 62 -3.75 -10.19 9.70
CA ALA A 62 -4.09 -10.52 11.09
C ALA A 62 -5.23 -9.62 11.62
N GLN A 63 -5.17 -8.31 11.37
CA GLN A 63 -6.25 -7.40 11.72
C GLN A 63 -7.55 -7.75 11.01
N SER A 64 -7.52 -7.97 9.68
CA SER A 64 -8.71 -8.33 8.91
C SER A 64 -9.36 -9.64 9.40
N ALA A 65 -8.56 -10.60 9.86
CA ALA A 65 -9.05 -11.85 10.41
C ALA A 65 -9.74 -11.64 11.78
N ALA A 66 -9.17 -10.79 12.63
CA ALA A 66 -9.77 -10.40 13.89
C ALA A 66 -11.11 -9.67 13.67
N GLU A 67 -11.13 -8.68 12.78
CA GLU A 67 -12.35 -7.94 12.39
C GLU A 67 -13.46 -8.90 11.89
N LYS A 68 -13.12 -9.86 11.01
CA LYS A 68 -14.06 -10.90 10.54
C LYS A 68 -14.62 -11.73 11.70
N SER A 69 -13.77 -12.11 12.65
CA SER A 69 -14.16 -12.96 13.79
C SER A 69 -15.07 -12.24 14.78
N GLU A 70 -14.92 -10.92 14.92
CA GLU A 70 -15.72 -10.07 15.81
C GLU A 70 -16.97 -9.50 15.12
N GLY A 71 -17.16 -9.75 13.82
CA GLY A 71 -18.29 -9.23 13.05
C GLY A 71 -18.15 -7.74 12.72
N LEU A 72 -16.93 -7.20 12.73
CA LEU A 72 -16.62 -5.81 12.39
C LEU A 72 -16.44 -5.64 10.87
N PRO A 73 -16.65 -4.42 10.33
CA PRO A 73 -16.37 -4.12 8.93
C PRO A 73 -14.89 -4.32 8.61
N VAL A 74 -14.60 -5.10 7.56
CA VAL A 74 -13.23 -5.38 7.11
C VAL A 74 -12.81 -4.37 6.07
N THR A 75 -11.65 -3.77 6.27
CA THR A 75 -11.08 -2.81 5.31
C THR A 75 -10.62 -3.53 4.03
N PRO A 76 -11.12 -3.18 2.83
CA PRO A 76 -10.88 -3.96 1.60
C PRO A 76 -9.40 -4.14 1.21
N PHE A 77 -8.53 -3.16 1.50
CA PHE A 77 -7.10 -3.26 1.20
C PHE A 77 -6.30 -4.05 2.25
N MET A 78 -6.96 -4.55 3.29
CA MET A 78 -6.40 -5.47 4.28
C MET A 78 -6.91 -6.91 4.07
N ASP A 79 -7.79 -7.15 3.09
CA ASP A 79 -8.37 -8.46 2.84
C ASP A 79 -7.45 -9.30 1.94
N PRO A 80 -6.90 -10.44 2.40
CA PRO A 80 -5.96 -11.25 1.61
C PRO A 80 -6.58 -11.78 0.31
N ASP A 81 -7.91 -11.93 0.26
CA ASP A 81 -8.62 -12.38 -0.94
C ASP A 81 -8.66 -11.31 -2.06
N LYS A 82 -8.44 -10.04 -1.69
CA LYS A 82 -8.59 -8.88 -2.61
C LYS A 82 -7.27 -8.17 -2.86
N VAL A 83 -6.23 -8.49 -2.10
CA VAL A 83 -4.95 -7.77 -2.11
C VAL A 83 -3.87 -8.65 -2.70
N SER A 84 -3.13 -8.10 -3.66
CA SER A 84 -1.86 -8.67 -4.09
C SER A 84 -0.74 -7.73 -3.68
N LYS A 85 0.38 -8.29 -3.20
CA LYS A 85 1.60 -7.54 -2.85
C LYS A 85 2.00 -6.52 -3.92
N PRO A 86 2.17 -6.88 -5.21
CA PRO A 86 2.56 -5.88 -6.21
C PRO A 86 1.46 -4.85 -6.47
N GLY A 87 0.19 -5.24 -6.47
CA GLY A 87 -0.92 -4.31 -6.66
C GLY A 87 -1.08 -3.30 -5.52
N SER A 88 -0.84 -3.71 -4.26
CA SER A 88 -0.85 -2.79 -3.12
C SER A 88 0.29 -1.79 -3.19
N GLN A 89 1.51 -2.25 -3.49
CA GLN A 89 2.67 -1.36 -3.58
C GLN A 89 2.56 -0.38 -4.75
N VAL A 90 2.07 -0.79 -5.93
CA VAL A 90 1.83 0.13 -7.06
C VAL A 90 0.91 1.29 -6.64
N ARG A 91 -0.19 0.98 -5.94
CA ARG A 91 -1.14 2.01 -5.49
C ARG A 91 -0.53 2.89 -4.41
N PHE A 92 0.07 2.30 -3.37
CA PHE A 92 0.62 3.06 -2.26
C PHE A 92 1.79 3.95 -2.70
N ILE A 93 2.75 3.39 -3.44
CA ILE A 93 3.90 4.16 -3.91
C ILE A 93 3.44 5.25 -4.88
N GLY A 94 2.59 4.92 -5.86
CA GLY A 94 2.18 5.87 -6.89
C GLY A 94 1.25 6.98 -6.41
N LEU A 95 0.39 6.72 -5.43
CA LEU A 95 -0.65 7.67 -5.01
C LEU A 95 -0.37 8.35 -3.66
N VAL A 96 0.53 7.81 -2.84
CA VAL A 96 0.80 8.32 -1.49
C VAL A 96 2.27 8.68 -1.34
N LEU A 97 3.16 7.74 -1.65
CA LEU A 97 4.58 7.93 -1.34
C LEU A 97 5.24 8.93 -2.29
N LEU A 98 5.13 8.70 -3.60
CA LEU A 98 5.80 9.50 -4.61
C LEU A 98 5.34 10.97 -4.60
N PRO A 99 4.03 11.30 -4.52
CA PRO A 99 3.59 12.70 -4.42
C PRO A 99 4.16 13.45 -3.21
N LEU A 100 4.25 12.79 -2.06
CA LEU A 100 4.83 13.37 -0.85
C LEU A 100 6.33 13.63 -1.00
N PHE A 101 7.04 12.68 -1.61
CA PHE A 101 8.49 12.77 -1.81
C PHE A 101 8.85 13.81 -2.86
N GLU A 102 8.08 13.88 -3.96
CA GLU A 102 8.24 14.89 -5.01
C GLU A 102 7.97 16.30 -4.48
N ALA A 103 6.92 16.49 -3.68
CA ALA A 103 6.66 17.78 -3.03
C ALA A 103 7.82 18.24 -2.14
N LEU A 104 8.42 17.32 -1.36
CA LEU A 104 9.62 17.64 -0.59
C LEU A 104 10.83 17.95 -1.50
N GLY A 105 10.98 17.23 -2.61
CA GLY A 105 12.04 17.44 -3.59
C GLY A 105 11.96 18.78 -4.32
N GLU A 106 10.78 19.37 -4.47
CA GLU A 106 10.63 20.73 -5.01
C GLU A 106 11.32 21.77 -4.12
N LEU A 107 11.25 21.60 -2.79
CA LEU A 107 11.91 22.48 -1.82
C LEU A 107 13.38 22.09 -1.60
N LEU A 108 13.70 20.80 -1.60
CA LEU A 108 15.03 20.24 -1.32
C LEU A 108 15.50 19.32 -2.47
N PRO A 109 15.98 19.89 -3.59
CA PRO A 109 16.31 19.12 -4.81
C PRO A 109 17.36 18.03 -4.62
N GLU A 110 18.25 18.19 -3.64
CA GLU A 110 19.29 17.22 -3.28
C GLU A 110 18.72 15.85 -2.88
N LEU A 111 17.46 15.80 -2.47
CA LEU A 111 16.77 14.55 -2.14
C LEU A 111 16.34 13.74 -3.36
N THR A 112 16.37 14.33 -4.56
CA THR A 112 15.91 13.66 -5.80
C THR A 112 16.63 12.35 -6.03
N ASP A 113 17.96 12.38 -6.07
CA ASP A 113 18.75 11.17 -6.33
C ASP A 113 18.82 10.24 -5.11
N LEU A 114 18.67 10.80 -3.90
CA LEU A 114 18.81 10.05 -2.65
C LEU A 114 17.59 9.20 -2.31
N ILE A 115 16.37 9.72 -2.53
CA ILE A 115 15.14 9.05 -2.10
C ILE A 115 14.05 9.02 -3.18
N ILE A 116 13.97 9.99 -4.09
CA ILE A 116 12.88 10.05 -5.09
C ILE A 116 13.14 9.07 -6.23
N THR A 117 14.35 9.08 -6.78
CA THR A 117 14.77 8.16 -7.85
C THR A 117 14.64 6.69 -7.41
N PRO A 118 15.11 6.27 -6.21
CA PRO A 118 14.84 4.93 -5.69
C PRO A 118 13.35 4.57 -5.63
N VAL A 119 12.49 5.47 -5.14
CA VAL A 119 11.04 5.24 -5.06
C VAL A 119 10.42 5.05 -6.46
N ARG A 120 10.86 5.81 -7.47
CA ARG A 120 10.41 5.61 -8.87
C ARG A 120 10.84 4.24 -9.40
N VAL A 121 12.06 3.80 -9.11
CA VAL A 121 12.56 2.47 -9.49
C VAL A 121 11.73 1.36 -8.83
N ALA A 122 11.42 1.50 -7.53
CA ALA A 122 10.56 0.57 -6.80
C ALA A 122 9.15 0.50 -7.40
N LEU A 123 8.56 1.66 -7.75
CA LEU A 123 7.26 1.72 -8.42
C LEU A 123 7.25 0.94 -9.74
N ASP A 124 8.25 1.15 -10.57
CA ASP A 124 8.36 0.45 -11.87
C ASP A 124 8.61 -1.05 -11.69
N TYR A 125 9.36 -1.45 -10.67
CA TYR A 125 9.51 -2.85 -10.29
C TYR A 125 8.15 -3.49 -9.96
N TYR A 126 7.37 -2.87 -9.07
CA TYR A 126 6.06 -3.41 -8.68
C TYR A 126 5.03 -3.35 -9.81
N ARG A 127 5.08 -2.36 -10.71
CA ARG A 127 4.26 -2.31 -11.92
C ARG A 127 4.50 -3.54 -12.80
N ARG A 128 5.77 -3.86 -13.09
CA ARG A 128 6.13 -5.06 -13.87
C ARG A 128 5.63 -6.35 -13.22
N LEU A 129 5.78 -6.49 -11.90
CA LEU A 129 5.26 -7.66 -11.17
C LEU A 129 3.72 -7.73 -11.21
N ASN A 130 3.04 -6.61 -11.03
CA ASN A 130 1.59 -6.54 -11.05
C ASN A 130 1.04 -6.92 -12.42
N ASP A 131 1.64 -6.41 -13.49
CA ASP A 131 1.24 -6.72 -14.88
C ASP A 131 1.46 -8.20 -15.21
N ALA A 132 2.59 -8.78 -14.81
CA ALA A 132 2.86 -10.20 -14.98
C ALA A 132 1.86 -11.08 -14.22
N ALA A 133 1.52 -10.72 -12.98
CA ALA A 133 0.52 -11.42 -12.17
C ALA A 133 -0.87 -11.33 -12.79
N ASN A 134 -1.28 -10.16 -13.28
CA ASN A 134 -2.58 -9.94 -13.90
C ASN A 134 -2.70 -10.68 -15.24
N LYS A 135 -1.64 -10.68 -16.06
CA LYS A 135 -1.60 -11.44 -17.32
C LYS A 135 -1.76 -12.94 -17.05
N THR A 136 -1.06 -13.48 -16.06
CA THR A 136 -1.16 -14.89 -15.67
C THR A 136 -2.59 -15.23 -15.23
N ARG A 137 -3.20 -14.41 -14.36
CA ARG A 137 -4.57 -14.61 -13.88
C ARG A 137 -5.60 -14.59 -15.01
N ARG A 138 -5.47 -13.67 -15.97
CA ARG A 138 -6.33 -13.61 -17.15
C ARG A 138 -6.20 -14.85 -18.02
N SER A 139 -4.97 -15.30 -18.30
CA SER A 139 -4.75 -16.49 -19.12
C SER A 139 -5.34 -17.77 -18.49
N ILE A 140 -5.32 -17.89 -17.16
CA ILE A 140 -5.94 -19.00 -16.45
C ILE A 140 -7.47 -18.92 -16.57
N ALA A 141 -8.07 -17.75 -16.32
CA ALA A 141 -9.52 -17.57 -16.43
C ALA A 141 -10.05 -17.83 -17.85
N GLU A 142 -9.31 -17.42 -18.88
CA GLU A 142 -9.64 -17.69 -20.29
C GLU A 142 -9.56 -19.19 -20.62
N ALA A 143 -8.57 -19.91 -20.11
CA ALA A 143 -8.43 -21.35 -20.29
C ALA A 143 -9.55 -22.14 -19.59
N GLU A 144 -9.93 -21.72 -18.37
CA GLU A 144 -11.05 -22.31 -17.62
C GLU A 144 -12.37 -22.10 -18.36
N ALA A 145 -12.65 -20.89 -18.85
CA ALA A 145 -13.83 -20.57 -19.64
C ALA A 145 -13.91 -21.45 -20.91
N ALA A 146 -12.81 -21.57 -21.66
CA ALA A 146 -12.76 -22.39 -22.87
C ALA A 146 -12.99 -23.89 -22.59
N SER A 147 -12.54 -24.41 -21.45
CA SER A 147 -12.74 -25.82 -21.08
C SER A 147 -14.20 -26.13 -20.74
N SER A 148 -14.92 -25.18 -20.12
CA SER A 148 -16.32 -25.33 -19.72
C SER A 148 -17.32 -25.34 -20.89
N GLU A 149 -16.96 -24.80 -22.06
CA GLU A 149 -17.82 -24.82 -23.26
C GLU A 149 -17.77 -26.13 -24.05
N SER A 150 -16.76 -26.98 -23.85
CA SER A 150 -16.59 -28.26 -24.57
C SER A 150 -17.35 -29.47 -23.97
N GLY A 151 -18.03 -29.29 -22.84
CA GLY A 151 -18.75 -30.34 -22.09
C GLY A 151 -20.18 -30.66 -22.56
N GLY A 152 -20.57 -30.25 -23.77
CA GLY A 152 -21.88 -30.56 -24.35
C GLY A 152 -22.03 -32.04 -24.69
N SER A 153 -22.73 -32.80 -23.83
CA SER A 153 -23.11 -34.20 -24.09
C SER A 153 -23.79 -34.38 -25.46
N PRO A 154 -23.47 -35.43 -26.24
CA PRO A 154 -24.14 -35.69 -27.51
C PRO A 154 -25.60 -36.12 -27.28
N GLN A 155 -26.52 -35.35 -27.84
CA GLN A 155 -27.95 -35.62 -27.78
C GLN A 155 -28.34 -36.75 -28.75
N LEU A 156 -28.76 -37.89 -28.21
CA LEU A 156 -29.36 -39.00 -28.99
C LEU A 156 -30.68 -38.56 -29.66
N PRO A 157 -30.98 -39.01 -30.90
CA PRO A 157 -32.20 -38.63 -31.60
C PRO A 157 -33.43 -39.32 -30.97
N ARG A 158 -34.41 -38.53 -30.55
CA ARG A 158 -35.73 -39.01 -30.11
C ARG A 158 -36.65 -39.21 -31.30
N SER A 159 -37.16 -40.43 -31.45
CA SER A 159 -38.20 -40.82 -32.40
C SER A 159 -39.56 -40.19 -32.05
N GLN A 160 -40.29 -39.78 -33.08
CA GLN A 160 -41.64 -39.23 -33.01
C GLN A 160 -42.68 -40.33 -32.71
N SER A 161 -43.64 -40.02 -31.84
CA SER A 161 -45.04 -40.44 -31.98
C SER A 161 -45.91 -39.53 -31.13
N GLY A 162 -46.88 -38.88 -31.76
CA GLY A 162 -47.75 -37.89 -31.12
C GLY A 162 -48.78 -38.48 -30.15
N ILE A 163 -49.42 -37.59 -29.38
CA ILE A 163 -50.88 -37.44 -29.25
C ILE A 163 -51.13 -36.16 -28.42
N SER A 164 -52.08 -35.37 -28.90
CA SER A 164 -52.58 -34.11 -28.36
C SER A 164 -53.41 -34.31 -27.10
N VAL A 165 -53.19 -33.53 -26.03
CA VAL A 165 -54.28 -32.95 -25.23
C VAL A 165 -53.88 -31.59 -24.62
N LYS A 166 -54.84 -30.69 -24.65
CA LYS A 166 -54.83 -29.25 -24.36
C LYS A 166 -55.05 -29.00 -22.85
N SER A 167 -54.29 -28.09 -22.22
CA SER A 167 -54.74 -27.45 -20.97
C SER A 167 -54.16 -26.03 -20.82
N ARG A 168 -55.02 -25.11 -20.38
CA ARG A 168 -54.85 -23.65 -20.32
C ARG A 168 -54.39 -23.19 -18.94
N ARG A 169 -53.57 -22.12 -18.89
CA ARG A 169 -53.68 -20.87 -18.07
C ARG A 169 -52.29 -20.17 -18.02
N SER A 170 -52.13 -18.98 -18.64
CA SER A 170 -52.12 -17.59 -18.08
C SER A 170 -51.01 -17.36 -17.03
N ILE A 171 -50.08 -16.38 -17.03
CA ILE A 171 -49.92 -14.98 -17.53
C ILE A 171 -48.40 -14.60 -17.38
N PRO A 172 -47.86 -13.49 -17.95
CA PRO A 172 -46.51 -13.45 -18.53
C PRO A 172 -45.36 -12.98 -17.62
N SER A 173 -44.17 -13.42 -18.05
CA SER A 173 -42.83 -13.11 -17.52
C SER A 173 -42.35 -11.70 -17.88
N GLN A 174 -41.70 -11.04 -16.91
CA GLN A 174 -40.94 -9.82 -17.10
C GLN A 174 -39.65 -10.09 -17.86
N LYS A 175 -39.28 -9.14 -18.73
CA LYS A 175 -38.01 -9.15 -19.48
C LYS A 175 -36.84 -8.92 -18.52
N SER A 176 -35.93 -9.88 -18.45
CA SER A 176 -34.55 -9.64 -17.98
C SER A 176 -33.65 -9.62 -19.21
N ALA A 177 -33.19 -8.43 -19.57
CA ALA A 177 -32.19 -8.25 -20.61
C ALA A 177 -30.80 -8.36 -19.96
N SER A 178 -29.99 -9.29 -20.47
CA SER A 178 -28.56 -9.35 -20.24
C SER A 178 -27.87 -8.13 -20.84
N ARG A 179 -27.04 -7.44 -20.06
CA ARG A 179 -26.01 -6.48 -20.51
C ARG A 179 -24.82 -6.62 -19.56
N THR A 180 -23.79 -7.35 -19.97
CA THR A 180 -22.50 -6.83 -20.48
C THR A 180 -21.82 -5.88 -19.50
N SER A 181 -20.77 -6.40 -18.86
CA SER A 181 -19.76 -5.72 -18.08
C SER A 181 -19.15 -4.54 -18.84
N VAL A 182 -19.26 -3.36 -18.24
CA VAL A 182 -18.39 -2.22 -18.53
C VAL A 182 -17.69 -1.87 -17.21
N ASP A 183 -16.38 -2.02 -17.22
CA ASP A 183 -15.47 -1.49 -16.21
C ASP A 183 -15.63 0.04 -16.15
N GLU A 184 -16.03 0.56 -14.99
CA GLU A 184 -15.89 1.98 -14.65
C GLU A 184 -14.80 2.10 -13.56
N PRO A 185 -13.80 2.97 -13.73
CA PRO A 185 -12.74 3.16 -12.74
C PRO A 185 -13.29 3.78 -11.46
N ILE A 186 -12.96 3.16 -10.32
CA ILE A 186 -13.25 3.69 -8.99
C ILE A 186 -12.46 4.99 -8.80
N LEU A 187 -13.13 6.11 -9.07
CA LEU A 187 -12.74 7.44 -8.62
C LEU A 187 -12.89 7.49 -7.10
N ILE A 188 -11.78 7.69 -6.39
CA ILE A 188 -11.83 8.15 -5.00
C ILE A 188 -12.12 9.66 -5.06
N ALA A 189 -13.39 10.00 -5.17
CA ALA A 189 -13.89 11.33 -4.84
C ALA A 189 -14.35 11.30 -3.39
N ALA A 190 -13.67 12.08 -2.54
CA ALA A 190 -14.19 12.44 -1.24
C ALA A 190 -15.36 13.40 -1.47
N GLU A 191 -16.58 12.99 -1.15
CA GLU A 191 -17.73 13.89 -1.16
C GLU A 191 -18.45 13.83 0.18
N LEU A 192 -18.21 14.90 0.93
CA LEU A 192 -18.97 15.38 2.07
C LEU A 192 -20.42 15.62 1.64
N HIS A 193 -21.38 15.13 2.41
CA HIS A 193 -22.70 15.74 2.45
C HIS A 193 -23.13 16.00 3.89
N ASP A 194 -23.61 17.21 4.04
CA ASP A 194 -24.03 17.96 5.22
C ASP A 194 -25.19 17.32 6.00
N LEU A 195 -25.38 17.84 7.22
CA LEU A 195 -26.57 17.84 8.12
C LEU A 195 -26.43 17.06 9.44
N PRO A 196 -27.07 17.52 10.55
CA PRO A 196 -27.06 18.87 11.12
C PRO A 196 -26.66 18.87 12.61
N GLU A 197 -26.39 20.06 13.14
CA GLU A 197 -26.14 20.35 14.56
C GLU A 197 -27.25 19.81 15.49
N GLY A 198 -26.84 19.27 16.64
CA GLY A 198 -27.76 18.80 17.67
C GLY A 198 -27.11 18.34 18.97
N SER A 199 -26.91 19.30 19.87
CA SER A 199 -26.95 19.21 21.35
C SER A 199 -25.88 18.45 22.15
N GLU A 200 -25.37 19.21 23.12
CA GLU A 200 -24.41 18.93 24.19
C GLU A 200 -24.87 17.86 25.21
N SER A 201 -23.88 17.15 25.76
CA SER A 201 -23.73 16.61 27.14
C SER A 201 -22.82 15.38 27.03
N GLY A 202 -21.85 15.09 27.89
CA GLY A 202 -21.41 15.59 29.17
C GLY A 202 -20.51 14.47 29.74
N ASP A 203 -19.31 14.84 30.16
CA ASP A 203 -18.41 14.18 31.12
C ASP A 203 -18.12 12.66 31.01
N SER A 204 -16.85 12.32 30.80
CA SER A 204 -15.96 11.90 31.90
C SER A 204 -14.70 11.24 31.35
N GLU A 205 -13.57 11.90 31.57
CA GLU A 205 -12.24 11.33 31.51
C GLU A 205 -12.06 10.28 32.61
N THR A 206 -11.53 9.11 32.26
CA THR A 206 -10.95 8.19 33.24
C THR A 206 -9.52 7.86 32.80
N ALA A 207 -8.60 8.71 33.21
CA ALA A 207 -7.17 8.42 33.19
C ALA A 207 -6.87 7.34 34.23
N THR A 208 -6.26 6.23 33.81
CA THR A 208 -5.65 5.26 34.72
C THR A 208 -4.18 5.64 34.87
N GLU A 209 -3.86 6.25 36.01
CA GLU A 209 -2.48 6.47 36.43
C GLU A 209 -1.83 5.13 36.81
N VAL A 210 -0.68 4.84 36.21
CA VAL A 210 0.21 3.75 36.62
C VAL A 210 1.37 4.35 37.41
N ASP A 211 1.39 4.06 38.70
CA ASP A 211 2.43 4.44 39.65
C ASP A 211 3.67 3.55 39.44
N VAL A 212 4.82 4.14 39.10
CA VAL A 212 6.12 3.44 39.01
C VAL A 212 7.01 3.94 40.14
N SER A 213 6.91 3.25 41.27
CA SER A 213 7.95 3.23 42.31
C SER A 213 8.95 2.14 42.00
N GLY A 214 10.24 2.50 41.92
CA GLY A 214 11.33 1.52 41.94
C GLY A 214 12.56 1.97 41.17
N GLY A 215 13.43 2.75 41.82
CA GLY A 215 14.77 3.05 41.32
C GLY A 215 15.62 1.78 41.21
N ALA A 216 16.26 1.62 40.06
CA ALA A 216 17.41 0.74 39.90
C ALA A 216 18.40 1.37 38.91
N VAL A 217 19.63 1.48 39.38
CA VAL A 217 20.79 2.13 38.79
C VAL A 217 21.24 1.40 37.53
N VAL A 218 21.42 2.13 36.43
CA VAL A 218 22.07 1.64 35.20
C VAL A 218 23.58 1.90 35.31
N PRO A 219 24.48 0.91 35.24
CA PRO A 219 25.90 1.17 35.10
C PRO A 219 26.28 1.36 33.63
N SER A 220 26.81 2.54 33.35
CA SER A 220 27.55 2.91 32.14
C SER A 220 28.80 2.05 31.99
N LEU A 221 28.98 1.42 30.82
CA LEU A 221 30.23 0.80 30.39
C LEU A 221 30.53 1.25 28.97
N CYS A 222 31.07 2.46 28.87
CA CYS A 222 31.83 2.93 27.72
C CYS A 222 33.31 2.72 28.05
N ALA A 223 34.00 1.87 27.28
CA ALA A 223 35.46 1.70 27.37
C ALA A 223 36.07 1.79 25.96
N PRO A 224 36.95 2.77 25.68
CA PRO A 224 37.78 2.78 24.50
C PRO A 224 39.18 2.21 24.85
N LEU A 225 39.71 1.32 24.01
CA LEU A 225 41.13 0.97 24.04
C LEU A 225 41.72 1.25 22.65
N HIS A 226 42.32 2.44 22.53
CA HIS A 226 43.42 2.70 21.61
C HIS A 226 44.72 2.28 22.28
N GLY A 227 45.54 1.48 21.58
CA GLY A 227 46.86 1.08 22.02
C GLY A 227 47.73 0.78 20.82
N SER A 228 48.46 1.80 20.36
CA SER A 228 49.47 1.75 19.31
C SER A 228 50.63 0.83 19.68
N ALA A 229 51.15 0.10 18.70
CA ALA A 229 52.52 -0.41 18.72
C ALA A 229 53.15 -0.25 17.33
N GLU A 230 54.28 0.45 17.32
CA GLU A 230 55.12 0.82 16.20
C GLU A 230 55.84 -0.37 15.54
N LEU A 231 56.01 -0.22 14.22
CA LEU A 231 57.21 -0.44 13.40
C LEU A 231 58.10 -1.66 13.68
N ASP A 232 58.17 -2.56 12.69
CA ASP A 232 59.45 -2.85 12.06
C ASP A 232 59.26 -3.20 10.58
N SER A 233 60.14 -2.68 9.72
CA SER A 233 60.19 -2.94 8.28
C SER A 233 61.64 -3.24 7.95
N PRO A 234 61.90 -4.25 7.11
CA PRO A 234 62.72 -3.92 5.95
C PRO A 234 62.36 -4.72 4.68
N GLY A 235 62.67 -4.11 3.53
CA GLY A 235 63.34 -4.87 2.46
C GLY A 235 62.57 -5.01 1.15
N ALA A 236 62.78 -4.02 0.30
CA ALA A 236 62.71 -4.01 -1.17
C ALA A 236 62.76 -5.35 -1.94
N SER A 237 61.85 -5.51 -2.90
CA SER A 237 62.07 -6.00 -4.29
C SER A 237 60.71 -6.19 -4.95
N SER A 238 60.32 -5.42 -5.96
CA SER A 238 60.75 -5.51 -7.37
C SER A 238 59.59 -6.07 -8.20
N SER A 239 59.44 -5.51 -9.41
CA SER A 239 58.65 -6.01 -10.54
C SER A 239 57.12 -5.92 -10.43
N VAL A 240 56.49 -4.99 -11.15
CA VAL A 240 56.17 -5.02 -12.60
C VAL A 240 54.76 -5.56 -12.81
N ALA A 241 54.03 -4.80 -13.63
CA ALA A 241 52.68 -4.99 -14.12
C ALA A 241 52.38 -6.40 -14.64
N ILE A 242 51.09 -6.68 -14.89
CA ILE A 242 50.54 -6.92 -16.25
C ILE A 242 49.11 -7.50 -16.09
N TYR A 243 48.17 -6.79 -16.73
CA TYR A 243 46.75 -7.05 -17.06
C TYR A 243 45.71 -7.34 -15.96
#